data_AF-A0A5N3UR35-F1
#
_entry.id   AF-A0A5N3UR35-F1
#
_cell.length_a   1.000
_cell.length_b   1.000
_cell.length_c   1.000
_cell.angle_alpha   90.00
_cell.angle_beta   90.00
_cell.angle_gamma   90.00
#
_symmetry.space_group_name_H-M   'P 1'
#
loop_
_entity.id
_entity.type
_entity.pdbx_description
1 polymer ?
#
loop_
_entity_poly.entity_id
_entity_poly.type
_entity_poly.pdbx_seq_one_letter_code
_entity_poly.pdbx_strand_id
1 'polypeptide(L)'
;MTENGSHQLIVKARFNFKQTNEDELSVCKGDIIYVTRVEEGGWWEGTLNGRTGWFPSNYVREIKSSELFVLVYVKKTSTELGGKKSVIRYFE
;
A
#
# COMPACT_ATOMS: atom_id res chain seq x y z
N MET A 1 21.35 13.47 15.44
CA MET A 1 21.39 12.27 14.59
C MET A 1 20.31 11.35 15.11
N THR A 2 19.13 11.36 14.50
CA THR A 2 18.03 10.46 14.88
C THR A 2 17.87 9.44 13.77
N GLU A 3 18.18 8.19 14.11
CA GLU A 3 17.97 7.01 13.30
C GLU A 3 16.47 6.78 13.13
N ASN A 4 15.83 7.50 12.22
CA ASN A 4 14.49 7.13 11.77
C ASN A 4 14.65 6.05 10.70
N GLY A 5 14.84 4.81 11.16
CA GLY A 5 14.56 3.63 10.35
C GLY A 5 13.09 3.67 9.96
N SER A 6 12.80 4.38 8.86
CA SER A 6 11.49 4.60 8.28
C SER A 6 10.94 3.25 7.83
N HIS A 7 10.28 2.56 8.76
CA HIS A 7 9.31 1.56 8.38
C HIS A 7 8.23 2.30 7.62
N GLN A 8 8.36 2.31 6.28
CA GLN A 8 7.36 2.91 5.40
C GLN A 8 6.07 2.12 5.63
N LEU A 9 5.11 2.75 6.32
CA LEU A 9 3.81 2.14 6.53
C LEU A 9 3.09 2.10 5.18
N ILE A 10 2.74 0.90 4.72
CA ILE A 10 2.00 0.69 3.48
C ILE A 10 0.61 0.20 3.86
N VAL A 11 -0.41 0.83 3.29
CA VAL A 11 -1.80 0.52 3.59
C VAL A 11 -2.56 0.21 2.31
N LYS A 12 -3.63 -0.59 2.45
CA LYS A 12 -4.57 -0.91 1.38
C LYS A 12 -5.91 -0.30 1.67
N ALA A 13 -6.47 0.44 0.72
CA ALA A 13 -7.81 0.98 0.82
C ALA A 13 -8.86 -0.15 0.85
N ARG A 14 -9.74 -0.10 1.85
CA ARG A 14 -10.89 -1.01 2.01
C ARG A 14 -12.15 -0.47 1.36
N PHE A 15 -12.25 0.86 1.26
CA PHE A 15 -13.40 1.59 0.74
C PHE A 15 -12.94 2.71 -0.17
N ASN A 16 -13.86 3.25 -0.96
CA ASN A 16 -13.61 4.43 -1.77
C ASN A 16 -13.75 5.68 -0.89
N PHE A 17 -12.85 6.64 -1.06
CA PHE A 17 -12.97 7.99 -0.51
C PHE A 17 -12.72 8.98 -1.63
N LYS A 18 -13.64 9.92 -1.81
CA LYS A 18 -13.53 10.99 -2.81
C LYS A 18 -13.18 12.27 -2.06
N GLN A 19 -12.09 12.91 -2.48
CA GLN A 19 -11.67 14.17 -1.90
C GLN A 19 -12.76 15.24 -2.05
N THR A 20 -12.86 16.07 -1.02
CA THR A 20 -13.69 17.27 -0.95
C THR A 20 -12.85 18.54 -0.99
N ASN A 21 -11.60 18.46 -0.53
CA ASN A 21 -10.62 19.55 -0.55
C ASN A 21 -9.41 19.20 -1.45
N GLU A 22 -8.57 20.20 -1.74
CA GLU A 22 -7.42 20.05 -2.64
C GLU A 22 -6.24 19.31 -1.98
N ASP A 23 -6.13 19.37 -0.66
CA ASP A 23 -5.12 18.70 0.16
C ASP A 23 -5.50 17.25 0.49
N GLU A 24 -6.71 16.82 0.16
CA GLU A 24 -7.20 15.46 0.36
C GLU A 24 -6.87 14.54 -0.82
N LEU A 25 -6.55 13.28 -0.50
CA LEU A 25 -6.23 12.24 -1.47
C LEU A 25 -7.44 11.34 -1.72
N SER A 26 -7.97 11.40 -2.95
CA SER A 26 -8.97 10.42 -3.39
C SER A 26 -8.36 9.02 -3.49
N VAL A 27 -9.04 8.01 -2.92
CA VAL A 27 -8.59 6.61 -2.94
C VAL A 27 -9.73 5.69 -3.35
N CYS A 28 -9.42 4.67 -4.14
CA CYS A 28 -10.33 3.60 -4.52
C CYS A 28 -10.03 2.33 -3.72
N LYS A 29 -11.06 1.52 -3.45
CA LYS A 29 -10.90 0.20 -2.82
C LYS A 29 -9.86 -0.62 -3.58
N GLY A 30 -8.85 -1.09 -2.85
CA GLY A 30 -7.75 -1.88 -3.38
C GLY A 30 -6.47 -1.10 -3.63
N ASP A 31 -6.51 0.24 -3.63
CA ASP A 31 -5.33 1.08 -3.80
C ASP A 31 -4.30 0.82 -2.71
N ILE A 32 -3.03 0.90 -3.09
CA ILE A 32 -1.87 0.74 -2.21
C ILE A 32 -1.28 2.12 -2.00
N ILE A 33 -1.30 2.58 -0.75
CA ILE A 33 -0.91 3.93 -0.38
C ILE A 33 0.32 3.84 0.51
N TYR A 34 1.32 4.66 0.22
CA TYR A 34 2.51 4.81 1.04
C TYR A 34 2.26 5.92 2.06
N VAL A 35 2.09 5.58 3.33
CA VAL A 35 1.84 6.56 4.37
C VAL A 35 3.12 7.36 4.62
N THR A 36 3.00 8.68 4.60
CA THR A 36 4.07 9.65 4.86
C THR A 36 3.93 10.26 6.25
N ARG A 37 2.70 10.38 6.77
CA ARG A 37 2.42 10.91 8.10
C ARG A 37 1.20 10.25 8.74
N VAL A 38 1.33 9.90 10.02
CA VAL A 38 0.27 9.34 10.86
C VAL A 38 -0.10 10.40 11.90
N GLU A 39 -1.38 10.72 12.02
CA GLU A 39 -1.91 11.58 13.08
C GLU A 39 -2.94 10.86 13.94
N GLU A 40 -3.04 11.26 15.20
CA GLU A 40 -4.00 10.72 16.17
C GLU A 40 -5.45 11.14 15.85
N GLY A 41 -5.65 12.19 15.03
CA GLY A 41 -6.95 12.71 14.62
C GLY A 41 -7.72 11.85 13.60
N GLY A 42 -7.18 10.69 13.22
CA GLY A 42 -7.83 9.76 12.28
C GLY A 42 -7.63 10.10 10.80
N TRP A 43 -6.81 11.11 10.49
CA TRP A 43 -6.40 11.47 9.13
C TRP A 43 -4.93 11.18 8.94
N TRP A 44 -4.59 10.44 7.90
CA TRP A 44 -3.21 10.13 7.53
C TRP A 44 -2.88 10.78 6.20
N GLU A 45 -1.63 11.17 6.03
CA GLU A 45 -1.11 11.63 4.75
C GLU A 45 -0.41 10.45 4.07
N GLY A 46 -0.60 10.33 2.76
CA GLY A 46 0.16 9.36 1.99
C GLY A 46 0.23 9.70 0.51
N THR A 47 1.02 8.89 -0.20
CA THR A 47 1.26 9.04 -1.64
C THR A 47 0.64 7.88 -2.41
N LEU A 48 -0.11 8.21 -3.46
CA LEU A 48 -0.70 7.29 -4.43
C LEU A 48 -0.53 7.87 -5.84
N ASN A 49 0.05 7.09 -6.76
CA ASN A 49 0.25 7.49 -8.17
C ASN A 49 0.91 8.87 -8.35
N GLY A 50 1.88 9.19 -7.50
CA GLY A 50 2.60 10.46 -7.53
C GLY A 50 1.84 11.66 -6.94
N ARG A 51 0.63 11.46 -6.39
CA ARG A 51 -0.12 12.47 -5.65
C ARG A 51 -0.02 12.21 -4.16
N THR A 52 0.16 13.27 -3.38
CA THR A 52 0.19 13.22 -1.92
C THR A 52 -0.99 14.01 -1.37
N GLY A 53 -1.63 13.48 -0.33
CA GLY A 53 -2.71 14.17 0.37
C GLY A 53 -3.29 13.36 1.51
N TRP A 54 -4.28 13.95 2.18
CA TRP A 54 -4.92 13.42 3.38
C TRP A 54 -6.07 12.46 3.07
N PHE A 55 -6.15 11.37 3.81
CA PHE A 55 -7.25 10.41 3.72
C PHE A 55 -7.60 9.85 5.11
N PRO A 56 -8.86 9.40 5.32
CA PRO A 56 -9.29 8.86 6.60
C PRO A 56 -8.65 7.50 6.88
N SER A 57 -7.97 7.35 8.01
CA SER A 57 -7.21 6.15 8.36
C SER A 57 -8.09 4.91 8.56
N ASN A 58 -9.36 5.09 8.96
CA ASN A 58 -10.32 4.00 9.10
C ASN A 58 -10.81 3.44 7.75
N TYR A 59 -10.45 4.05 6.62
CA TYR A 59 -10.78 3.55 5.27
C TYR A 59 -9.73 2.59 4.73
N VAL A 60 -8.60 2.44 5.42
CA VAL A 60 -7.50 1.60 5.00
C VAL A 60 -7.22 0.49 6.00
N ARG A 61 -6.36 -0.44 5.64
CA ARG A 61 -5.76 -1.41 6.55
C ARG A 61 -4.26 -1.49 6.28
N GLU A 62 -3.47 -1.75 7.30
CA GLU A 62 -2.04 -1.98 7.12
C GLU A 62 -1.78 -3.24 6.30
N ILE A 63 -0.77 -3.18 5.44
CA ILE A 63 -0.23 -4.34 4.72
C ILE A 63 0.96 -4.85 5.54
N LYS A 64 0.80 -6.02 6.16
CA LYS A 64 1.90 -6.67 6.87
C LYS A 64 2.96 -7.12 5.88
N SER A 65 4.21 -7.22 6.34
CA SER A 65 5.35 -7.65 5.52
C SER A 65 5.08 -8.97 4.76
N SER A 66 4.42 -9.94 5.40
CA SER A 66 4.03 -11.20 4.77
C SER A 66 3.10 -11.04 3.56
N GLU A 67 2.16 -10.09 3.61
CA GLU A 67 1.25 -9.79 2.50
C GLU A 67 1.99 -9.04 1.37
N LEU A 68 2.94 -8.17 1.71
CA LEU A 68 3.78 -7.48 0.73
C LEU A 68 4.64 -8.47 -0.07
N PHE A 69 5.26 -9.45 0.60
CA PHE A 69 6.00 -10.51 -0.08
C PHE A 69 5.11 -11.25 -1.09
N VAL A 70 3.94 -11.74 -0.68
CA VAL A 70 3.03 -12.46 -1.60
C VAL A 70 2.65 -11.60 -2.81
N LEU A 71 2.32 -10.32 -2.62
CA LEU A 71 1.96 -9.42 -3.72
C LEU A 71 3.11 -9.19 -4.71
N VAL A 72 4.35 -9.10 -4.22
CA VAL A 72 5.54 -8.97 -5.06
C VAL A 72 5.83 -10.28 -5.82
N TYR A 73 5.75 -11.42 -5.14
CA TYR A 73 6.01 -12.73 -5.74
C TYR A 73 4.96 -13.08 -6.81
N VAL A 74 3.68 -12.80 -6.58
CA VAL A 74 2.61 -13.06 -7.57
C VAL A 74 2.68 -12.12 -8.78
N LYS A 75 3.08 -10.85 -8.62
CA LYS A 75 3.27 -9.95 -9.78
C LYS A 75 4.44 -10.38 -10.68
N LYS A 76 5.52 -10.93 -10.10
CA LYS A 76 6.66 -11.43 -10.87
C LYS A 76 6.32 -12.65 -11.74
N THR A 77 5.22 -13.37 -11.47
CA THR A 77 4.81 -14.55 -12.24
C THR A 77 3.80 -14.25 -13.36
N SER A 78 3.33 -13.01 -13.52
CA SER A 78 2.30 -12.66 -14.52
C SER A 78 2.85 -12.26 -15.91
N THR A 79 4.16 -12.23 -16.12
CA THR A 79 4.75 -11.86 -17.42
C THR A 79 5.68 -12.95 -17.97
N GLU A 80 5.17 -14.17 -18.13
CA GLU A 80 5.76 -15.17 -19.04
C GLU A 80 4.65 -15.99 -19.73
N LEU A 81 3.93 -15.35 -20.67
CA LEU A 81 3.24 -16.10 -21.73
C LEU A 81 4.32 -16.65 -22.67
N GLY A 82 4.97 -17.74 -22.28
CA GLY A 82 6.11 -18.25 -23.04
C GLY A 82 6.79 -19.49 -22.50
N GLY A 83 6.09 -20.33 -21.73
CA GLY A 83 6.48 -21.71 -21.50
C GLY A 83 7.73 -21.94 -20.65
N LYS A 84 7.51 -22.16 -19.34
CA LYS A 84 8.04 -23.29 -18.55
C LYS A 84 7.45 -23.22 -17.15
N LYS A 85 6.90 -24.35 -16.69
CA LYS A 85 6.35 -24.48 -15.34
C LYS A 85 7.48 -24.28 -14.32
N SER A 86 7.40 -23.26 -13.47
CA SER A 86 8.24 -23.16 -12.29
C SER A 86 7.49 -23.69 -11.07
N VAL A 87 8.01 -24.81 -10.55
CA VAL A 87 7.63 -25.46 -9.29
C VAL A 87 7.98 -24.52 -8.14
N ILE A 88 7.02 -24.25 -7.25
CA ILE A 88 7.30 -23.57 -5.99
C ILE A 88 7.60 -24.64 -4.94
N ARG A 89 8.83 -24.64 -4.41
CA ARG A 89 9.15 -25.29 -3.14
C ARG A 89 8.66 -24.39 -2.00
N TYR A 90 7.85 -24.96 -1.12
CA TYR A 90 7.67 -24.41 0.23
C TYR A 90 8.93 -24.78 1.02
N PHE A 91 9.54 -23.81 1.70
CA PHE A 91 10.51 -24.14 2.76
C PHE A 91 9.73 -24.74 3.93
N GLU A 92 10.32 -25.76 4.57
CA GLU A 92 9.73 -26.72 5.51
C GLU A 92 8.93 -26.12 6.68
#